data_AF-A0A521CX02-F1
#
_entry.id   AF-A0A521CX02-F1
#
_cell.length_a   1.000
_cell.length_b   1.000
_cell.length_c   1.000
_cell.angle_alpha   90.00
_cell.angle_beta   90.00
_cell.angle_gamma   90.00
#
_symmetry.space_group_name_H-M   'P 1'
#
loop_
_entity.id
_entity.type
_entity.pdbx_description
1 polymer ?
#
loop_
_entity_poly.entity_id
_entity_poly.type
_entity_poly.pdbx_seq_one_letter_code
_entity_poly.pdbx_strand_id
1 'polypeptide(L)'
;MAPIDDQAGLLPLDRTQLDALREHLDAVIAAAGCDRTHRATDAWAAGHGIALDRLHEGLEEYGGFCDCEVVMNVDPVVVFDELVDEVAQAASGPSVR
;
A
#
# COMPACT_ATOMS: atom_id res chain seq x y z
N MET A 1 -22.94 -8.96 11.57
CA MET A 1 -22.04 -8.23 10.67
C MET A 1 -20.64 -8.68 11.04
N ALA A 2 -20.02 -9.55 10.24
CA ALA A 2 -18.64 -9.99 10.50
C ALA A 2 -17.69 -8.79 10.25
N PRO A 3 -16.59 -8.66 11.01
CA PRO A 3 -15.64 -7.58 10.77
C PRO A 3 -14.94 -7.86 9.44
N ILE A 4 -14.79 -6.81 8.64
CA ILE A 4 -13.99 -6.82 7.40
C ILE A 4 -12.54 -6.68 7.86
N ASP A 5 -11.98 -7.74 8.45
CA ASP A 5 -10.54 -7.81 8.73
C ASP A 5 -9.84 -8.25 7.44
N ASP A 6 -9.83 -7.33 6.47
CA ASP A 6 -9.04 -7.41 5.24
C ASP A 6 -7.79 -6.51 5.43
N GLN A 7 -7.09 -6.69 6.57
CA GLN A 7 -5.84 -5.99 6.84
C GLN A 7 -4.68 -6.81 6.29
N ALA A 8 -4.01 -6.30 5.26
CA ALA A 8 -2.67 -6.75 4.93
C ALA A 8 -1.77 -6.39 6.12
N GLY A 9 -1.04 -7.35 6.69
CA GLY A 9 -0.29 -7.16 7.94
C GLY A 9 0.72 -6.01 7.94
N LEU A 10 1.08 -5.48 6.76
CA LEU A 10 2.05 -4.39 6.56
C LEU A 10 1.41 -3.01 6.36
N LEU A 11 0.17 -2.91 5.87
CA LEU A 11 -0.49 -1.63 5.61
C LEU A 11 -1.58 -1.35 6.64
N PRO A 12 -1.65 -0.13 7.22
CA PRO A 12 -2.75 0.26 8.10
C PRO A 12 -4.01 0.66 7.30
N LEU A 13 -4.27 -0.04 6.19
CA LEU A 13 -5.36 0.21 5.25
C LEU A 13 -6.09 -1.11 4.96
N ASP A 14 -7.40 -1.05 4.83
CA ASP A 14 -8.14 -2.08 4.10
C ASP A 14 -8.04 -1.86 2.57
N ARG A 15 -8.52 -2.83 1.80
CA ARG A 15 -8.51 -2.76 0.33
C ARG A 15 -9.22 -1.54 -0.23
N THR A 16 -10.37 -1.18 0.33
CA THR A 16 -11.16 -0.03 -0.13
C THR A 16 -10.42 1.28 0.14
N GLN A 17 -9.75 1.38 1.28
CA GLN A 17 -8.92 2.52 1.65
C GLN A 17 -7.70 2.65 0.73
N LEU A 18 -7.04 1.55 0.38
CA LEU A 18 -5.92 1.60 -0.57
C LEU A 18 -6.37 2.01 -1.97
N ASP A 19 -7.50 1.48 -2.46
CA ASP A 19 -8.08 1.91 -3.74
C ASP A 19 -8.42 3.43 -3.73
N ALA A 20 -9.07 3.91 -2.66
CA ALA A 20 -9.43 5.32 -2.52
C ALA A 20 -8.20 6.24 -2.41
N LEU A 21 -7.14 5.81 -1.72
CA LEU A 21 -5.87 6.53 -1.68
C LEU A 21 -5.28 6.64 -3.09
N ARG A 22 -5.19 5.53 -3.83
CA ARG A 22 -4.62 5.52 -5.20
C ARG A 22 -5.39 6.43 -6.15
N GLU A 23 -6.72 6.43 -6.10
CA GLU A 23 -7.55 7.34 -6.91
C GLU A 23 -7.30 8.81 -6.55
N HIS A 24 -7.19 9.13 -5.26
CA HIS A 24 -6.85 10.47 -4.81
C HIS A 24 -5.48 10.94 -5.33
N LEU A 25 -4.47 10.08 -5.22
CA LEU A 25 -3.12 10.38 -5.66
C LEU A 25 -3.04 10.57 -7.18
N ASP A 26 -3.70 9.71 -7.96
CA ASP A 26 -3.75 9.83 -9.42
C ASP A 26 -4.32 11.20 -9.85
N ALA A 27 -5.41 11.64 -9.21
CA ALA A 27 -5.99 12.96 -9.46
C ALA A 27 -5.06 14.13 -9.10
N VAL A 28 -4.35 14.04 -7.96
CA VAL A 28 -3.39 15.08 -7.53
C VAL A 28 -2.19 15.13 -8.47
N ILE A 29 -1.65 13.97 -8.87
CA ILE A 29 -0.50 13.87 -9.78
C ILE A 29 -0.88 14.37 -11.17
N ALA A 30 -2.07 14.04 -11.67
CA ALA A 30 -2.55 14.55 -12.96
C ALA A 30 -2.64 16.09 -12.99
N ALA A 31 -3.00 16.71 -11.85
CA ALA A 31 -3.15 18.16 -11.74
C ALA A 31 -1.82 18.91 -11.50
N ALA A 32 -0.91 18.34 -10.71
CA ALA A 32 0.26 19.07 -10.19
C ALA A 32 1.61 18.38 -10.46
N GLY A 33 1.60 17.17 -11.01
CA GLY A 33 2.77 16.31 -11.11
C GLY A 33 3.20 15.73 -9.76
N CYS A 34 4.21 14.86 -9.78
CA CYS A 34 4.81 14.32 -8.57
C CYS A 34 6.02 15.15 -8.12
N ASP A 35 6.09 15.48 -6.83
CA ASP A 35 7.20 16.20 -6.20
C ASP A 35 8.24 15.27 -5.51
N ARG A 36 8.08 13.95 -5.68
CA ARG A 36 8.91 12.90 -5.06
C ARG A 36 8.82 12.88 -3.52
N THR A 37 7.63 13.15 -2.99
CA THR A 37 7.31 13.01 -1.56
C THR A 37 5.99 12.26 -1.36
N HIS A 38 5.62 11.98 -0.11
CA HIS A 38 4.31 11.46 0.29
C HIS A 38 3.30 12.56 0.65
N ARG A 39 3.50 13.81 0.20
CA ARG A 39 2.70 14.96 0.65
C ARG A 39 1.19 14.76 0.48
N ALA A 40 0.74 14.20 -0.65
CA ALA A 40 -0.69 13.94 -0.86
C ALA A 40 -1.18 12.73 -0.06
N THR A 41 -0.35 11.69 0.06
CA THR A 41 -0.60 10.53 0.92
C THR A 41 -0.81 10.97 2.37
N ASP A 42 0.06 11.81 2.92
CA ASP A 42 -0.01 12.30 4.30
C ASP A 42 -1.28 13.10 4.56
N ALA A 43 -1.62 13.99 3.63
CA ALA A 43 -2.83 14.81 3.72
C ALA A 43 -4.09 13.94 3.69
N TRP A 44 -4.13 12.92 2.81
CA TRP A 44 -5.24 11.99 2.73
C TRP A 44 -5.34 11.14 4.02
N ALA A 45 -4.25 10.53 4.46
CA ALA A 45 -4.20 9.66 5.62
C ALA A 45 -4.56 10.39 6.92
N ALA A 46 -4.07 11.61 7.10
CA ALA A 46 -4.44 12.47 8.23
C ALA A 46 -5.95 12.74 8.28
N GLY A 47 -6.58 12.94 7.12
CA GLY A 47 -8.05 13.12 7.01
C GLY A 47 -8.87 11.88 7.39
N HIS A 48 -8.27 10.70 7.38
CA HIS A 48 -8.92 9.41 7.66
C HIS A 48 -8.47 8.79 9.00
N GLY A 49 -7.60 9.47 9.75
CA GLY A 49 -7.10 8.98 11.05
C GLY A 49 -6.12 7.82 10.94
N ILE A 50 -5.42 7.68 9.81
CA ILE A 50 -4.44 6.62 9.57
C ILE A 50 -3.06 7.06 10.10
N ALA A 51 -2.36 6.15 10.78
CA ALA A 51 -1.04 6.43 11.34
C ALA A 51 0.01 6.52 10.22
N LEU A 52 0.60 7.71 10.05
CA LEU A 52 1.54 8.01 8.95
C LEU A 52 2.78 7.13 8.97
N ASP A 53 3.44 6.99 10.12
CA ASP A 53 4.67 6.18 10.22
C ASP A 53 4.44 4.74 9.74
N ARG A 54 3.33 4.13 10.16
CA ARG A 54 2.94 2.78 9.74
C ARG A 54 2.54 2.71 8.27
N LEU A 55 1.91 3.76 7.77
CA LEU A 55 1.54 3.85 6.38
C LEU A 55 2.78 3.93 5.49
N HIS A 56 3.75 4.78 5.84
CA HIS A 56 5.01 4.88 5.10
C HIS A 56 5.78 3.57 5.12
N GLU A 57 5.98 2.96 6.29
CA GLU A 57 6.61 1.64 6.40
C GLU A 57 5.96 0.63 5.45
N GLY A 58 4.63 0.51 5.49
CA GLY A 58 3.90 -0.42 4.63
C GLY A 58 4.00 -0.10 3.13
N LEU A 59 3.90 1.18 2.75
CA LEU A 59 4.00 1.59 1.34
C LEU A 59 5.40 1.32 0.78
N GLU A 60 6.45 1.57 1.57
CA GLU A 60 7.84 1.37 1.17
C GLU A 60 8.17 -0.12 0.94
N GLU A 61 7.59 -1.05 1.70
CA GLU A 61 7.73 -2.50 1.46
C GLU A 61 7.22 -2.93 0.07
N TYR A 62 6.21 -2.21 -0.45
CA TYR A 62 5.69 -2.39 -1.81
C TYR A 62 6.31 -1.41 -2.82
N GLY A 63 7.37 -0.70 -2.45
CA GLY A 63 8.11 0.20 -3.33
C GLY A 63 7.47 1.56 -3.59
N GLY A 64 6.59 2.04 -2.69
CA GLY A 64 5.94 3.35 -2.77
C GLY A 64 6.67 4.45 -2.00
N PHE A 65 7.80 4.98 -2.48
CA PHE A 65 8.58 6.03 -1.80
C PHE A 65 8.15 7.48 -2.16
N CYS A 66 7.28 7.66 -3.16
CA CYS A 66 6.56 8.89 -3.48
C CYS A 66 5.08 8.59 -3.73
N ASP A 67 4.23 9.62 -3.72
CA ASP A 67 2.84 9.54 -4.19
C ASP A 67 2.71 8.83 -5.57
N CYS A 68 3.67 9.09 -6.47
CA CYS A 68 3.72 8.46 -7.79
C CYS A 68 3.95 6.95 -7.77
N GLU A 69 4.86 6.50 -6.93
CA GLU A 69 5.25 5.11 -6.78
C GLU A 69 4.18 4.35 -5.99
N VAL A 70 3.44 5.01 -5.10
CA VAL A 70 2.24 4.42 -4.50
C VAL A 70 1.24 4.01 -5.58
N VAL A 71 0.94 4.90 -6.54
CA VAL A 71 0.02 4.58 -7.65
C VAL A 71 0.57 3.46 -8.54
N MET A 72 1.87 3.51 -8.88
CA MET A 72 2.51 2.59 -9.83
C MET A 72 2.83 1.20 -9.26
N ASN A 73 3.20 1.10 -7.99
CA ASN A 73 3.79 -0.11 -7.41
C ASN A 73 2.90 -0.78 -6.36
N VAL A 74 2.09 -0.02 -5.63
CA VAL A 74 1.28 -0.54 -4.51
C VAL A 74 -0.09 -0.98 -5.03
N ASP A 75 -0.13 -2.16 -5.65
CA ASP A 75 -1.35 -2.74 -6.21
C ASP A 75 -2.18 -3.47 -5.13
N PRO A 76 -3.45 -3.09 -4.89
CA PRO A 76 -4.35 -3.78 -3.97
C PRO A 76 -4.52 -5.28 -4.24
N VAL A 77 -4.43 -5.72 -5.50
CA VAL A 77 -4.46 -7.17 -5.78
C VAL A 77 -3.22 -7.83 -5.20
N VAL A 78 -2.03 -7.24 -5.34
CA VAL A 78 -0.79 -7.81 -4.81
C VAL A 78 -0.74 -7.72 -3.28
N VAL A 79 -1.24 -6.62 -2.71
CA VAL A 79 -1.24 -6.38 -1.27
C VAL A 79 -2.17 -7.33 -0.51
N PHE A 80 -3.32 -7.67 -1.09
CA PHE A 80 -4.40 -8.41 -0.42
C PHE A 80 -4.67 -9.83 -0.98
N ASP A 81 -3.91 -10.32 -1.96
CA ASP A 81 -4.06 -11.69 -2.47
C ASP A 81 -3.28 -12.70 -1.60
N GLU A 82 -3.99 -13.65 -0.99
CA GLU A 82 -3.45 -14.71 -0.12
C GLU A 82 -2.55 -15.72 -0.88
N LEU A 83 -2.54 -15.70 -2.23
CA LEU A 83 -1.78 -16.66 -3.05
C LEU A 83 -0.28 -16.36 -3.17
N VAL A 84 0.17 -15.11 -2.97
CA VAL A 84 1.61 -14.78 -3.01
C VAL A 84 2.36 -15.31 -1.78
N ASP A 85 1.67 -15.44 -0.65
CA ASP A 85 2.25 -16.01 0.57
C ASP A 85 2.61 -17.49 0.39
N GLU A 86 1.76 -18.29 -0.26
CA GLU A 86 2.06 -19.72 -0.51
C GLU A 86 3.24 -19.90 -1.47
N VAL A 87 3.36 -19.05 -2.50
CA VAL A 87 4.44 -19.14 -3.49
C VAL A 87 5.79 -18.67 -2.91
N ALA A 88 5.80 -17.61 -2.09
CA ALA A 88 7.00 -17.13 -1.40
C ALA A 88 7.52 -18.15 -0.36
N GLN A 89 6.61 -18.81 0.36
CA GLN A 89 6.96 -19.88 1.30
C GLN A 89 7.44 -21.16 0.58
N ALA A 90 6.85 -21.51 -0.57
CA ALA A 90 7.29 -22.65 -1.38
C ALA A 90 8.65 -22.43 -2.06
N ALA A 91 8.98 -21.19 -2.46
CA ALA A 91 10.27 -20.85 -3.05
C ALA A 91 11.43 -20.81 -2.05
N SER A 92 11.14 -20.83 -0.74
CA SER A 92 12.12 -20.82 0.36
C SER A 92 12.48 -22.22 0.88
N GLY A 93 12.24 -23.28 0.10
CA GLY A 93 12.59 -24.66 0.48
C GLY A 93 14.04 -24.80 0.95
N PRO A 94 14.34 -25.67 1.92
CA PRO A 94 15.64 -25.70 2.58
C PRO A 94 16.73 -26.05 1.57
N SER A 95 17.71 -25.16 1.44
CA SER A 95 18.97 -25.45 0.77
C SER A 95 19.71 -26.50 1.60
N VAL A 96 19.51 -27.77 1.25
CA VAL A 96 20.28 -28.88 1.82
C VAL A 96 21.62 -28.92 1.09
N ARG A 97 22.70 -28.82 1.89
CA ARG A 97 24.11 -28.84 1.48
C ARG A 97 24.53 -30.15 0.83
#